data_AF-A0A3E0DRN6-F1
#
_entry.id   AF-A0A3E0DRN6-F1
#
_cell.length_a   1.000
_cell.length_b   1.000
_cell.length_c   1.000
_cell.angle_alpha   90.00
_cell.angle_beta   90.00
_cell.angle_gamma   90.00
#
_symmetry.space_group_name_H-M   'P 1'
#
loop_
_entity.id
_entity.type
_entity.pdbx_description
1 polymer ?
#
loop_
_entity_poly.entity_id
_entity_poly.type
_entity_poly.pdbx_seq_one_letter_code
_entity_poly.pdbx_strand_id
1 'polypeptide(L)'
;MSLMSVKERVFHSVLFEGLALLVVVPTSALLMGTEMVTMTGLGIAMSLTAMAWNFFYNIGFDSIFGHQRIKRSLSIRVFHSIGFELGLLLATVPLIMWMLSLTVLPALIFASGLVVFFLLYAIIFNYGYDHIRFHLVEKKALH
;
A
#
# COMPACT_ATOMS: atom_id res chain seq x y z
N MET A 1 23.85 11.12 -13.58
CA MET A 1 22.95 10.24 -12.81
C MET A 1 22.55 9.09 -13.71
N SER A 2 22.95 7.87 -13.39
CA SER A 2 22.61 6.70 -14.21
C SER A 2 21.14 6.33 -13.97
N LEU A 3 20.36 6.15 -15.04
CA LEU A 3 18.97 5.70 -14.90
C LEU A 3 18.95 4.27 -14.31
N MET A 4 18.07 4.03 -13.34
CA MET A 4 17.86 2.69 -12.79
C MET A 4 17.41 1.72 -13.89
N SER A 5 18.16 0.63 -14.03
CA SER A 5 17.82 -0.45 -14.96
C SER A 5 16.55 -1.19 -14.53
N VAL A 6 15.91 -1.93 -15.45
CA VAL A 6 14.73 -2.76 -15.12
C VAL A 6 15.07 -3.80 -14.04
N LYS A 7 16.25 -4.42 -14.11
CA LYS A 7 16.70 -5.41 -13.11
C LYS A 7 16.82 -4.78 -11.72
N GLU A 8 17.36 -3.57 -11.67
CA GLU A 8 17.51 -2.81 -10.42
C GLU A 8 16.16 -2.43 -9.82
N ARG A 9 15.21 -1.99 -10.66
CA ARG A 9 13.84 -1.67 -10.23
C ARG A 9 13.13 -2.90 -9.67
N VAL A 10 13.25 -4.06 -10.32
CA VAL A 10 12.68 -5.32 -9.82
C VAL A 10 13.31 -5.70 -8.48
N PHE A 11 14.64 -5.64 -8.37
CA PHE A 11 15.34 -5.93 -7.11
C PHE A 11 14.91 -4.98 -5.99
N HIS A 12 14.83 -3.67 -6.27
CA HIS A 12 14.34 -2.67 -5.33
C HIS A 12 12.92 -3.00 -4.86
N SER A 13 11.98 -3.25 -5.78
CA SER A 13 10.59 -3.57 -5.44
C SER A 13 10.46 -4.84 -4.62
N VAL A 14 11.19 -5.91 -4.98
CA VAL A 14 11.16 -7.18 -4.23
C VAL A 14 11.76 -7.00 -2.84
N LEU A 15 12.87 -6.27 -2.72
CA LEU A 15 13.51 -6.00 -1.43
C LEU A 15 12.62 -5.14 -0.54
N PHE A 16 12.00 -4.10 -1.10
CA PHE A 16 11.04 -3.24 -0.42
C PHE A 16 9.89 -4.05 0.16
N GLU A 17 9.24 -4.87 -0.66
CA GLU A 17 8.08 -5.64 -0.24
C GLU A 17 8.46 -6.75 0.74
N GLY A 18 9.54 -7.48 0.46
CA GLY A 18 10.02 -8.58 1.30
C GLY A 18 10.38 -8.13 2.71
N LEU A 19 11.12 -7.03 2.85
CA LEU A 19 11.48 -6.50 4.17
C LEU A 19 10.26 -5.94 4.92
N ALA A 20 9.32 -5.30 4.21
CA ALA A 20 8.08 -4.84 4.82
C ALA A 20 7.29 -6.02 5.41
N LEU A 21 7.09 -7.10 4.63
CA LEU A 21 6.37 -8.28 5.07
C LEU A 21 7.06 -9.01 6.23
N LEU A 22 8.40 -9.09 6.22
CA LEU A 22 9.19 -9.68 7.30
C LEU A 22 9.00 -8.96 8.64
N VAL A 23 8.68 -7.66 8.63
CA VAL A 23 8.40 -6.89 9.83
C VAL A 23 6.92 -6.91 10.17
N VAL A 24 6.05 -6.59 9.21
CA VAL A 24 4.61 -6.43 9.42
C VAL A 24 3.96 -7.73 9.85
N VAL A 25 4.21 -8.83 9.15
CA VAL A 25 3.50 -10.09 9.44
C VAL A 25 3.76 -10.59 10.86
N PRO A 26 5.02 -10.70 11.34
CA PRO A 26 5.27 -11.13 12.71
C PRO A 26 4.80 -10.11 13.75
N THR A 27 5.04 -8.81 13.53
CA THR A 27 4.64 -7.78 14.51
C THR A 27 3.12 -7.69 14.65
N SER A 28 2.38 -7.71 13.55
CA SER A 28 0.92 -7.73 13.57
C SER A 28 0.38 -9.03 14.20
N ALA A 29 0.99 -10.18 13.91
CA ALA A 29 0.60 -11.46 14.51
C ALA A 29 0.77 -11.43 16.04
N LEU A 30 1.90 -10.91 16.52
CA LEU A 30 2.19 -10.76 17.95
C LEU A 30 1.24 -9.76 18.62
N LEU A 31 1.01 -8.61 18.00
CA LEU A 31 0.14 -7.55 18.56
C LEU A 31 -1.33 -7.98 18.64
N MET A 32 -1.80 -8.76 17.67
CA MET A 32 -3.19 -9.21 17.61
C MET A 32 -3.40 -10.57 18.30
N GLY A 33 -2.32 -11.25 18.73
CA GLY A 33 -2.40 -12.58 19.33
C GLY A 33 -2.90 -13.65 18.35
N THR A 34 -2.59 -13.52 17.07
CA THR A 34 -3.05 -14.41 16.00
C THR A 34 -1.89 -15.11 15.30
N GLU A 35 -2.18 -16.18 14.56
CA GLU A 35 -1.16 -16.87 13.77
C GLU A 35 -0.64 -16.02 12.59
N MET A 36 0.63 -16.20 12.23
CA MET A 36 1.24 -15.52 11.08
C MET A 36 0.51 -15.84 9.77
N VAL A 37 0.00 -17.06 9.61
CA VAL A 37 -0.77 -17.47 8.44
C VAL A 37 -2.03 -16.61 8.28
N THR A 38 -2.73 -16.30 9.37
CA THR A 38 -3.90 -15.41 9.37
C THR A 38 -3.51 -14.00 8.92
N MET A 39 -2.37 -13.48 9.39
CA MET A 39 -1.89 -12.14 8.99
C MET A 39 -1.47 -12.07 7.53
N THR A 40 -0.76 -13.08 7.03
CA THR A 40 -0.44 -13.20 5.60
C THR A 40 -1.73 -13.29 4.78
N GLY A 41 -2.69 -14.12 5.21
CA GLY A 41 -4.00 -14.24 4.58
C GLY A 41 -4.78 -12.91 4.55
N LEU A 42 -4.74 -12.15 5.65
CA LEU A 42 -5.36 -10.83 5.74
C LEU A 42 -4.73 -9.86 4.74
N GLY A 43 -3.41 -9.83 4.63
CA GLY A 43 -2.70 -9.01 3.65
C GLY A 43 -3.11 -9.32 2.20
N ILE A 44 -3.20 -10.61 1.86
CA ILE A 44 -3.67 -11.06 0.54
C ILE A 44 -5.12 -10.64 0.30
N ALA A 45 -6.00 -10.89 1.27
CA ALA A 45 -7.42 -10.55 1.18
C ALA A 45 -7.64 -9.03 1.04
N MET A 46 -6.89 -8.23 1.80
CA MET A 46 -6.90 -6.76 1.67
C MET A 46 -6.44 -6.31 0.29
N SER A 47 -5.35 -6.86 -0.24
CA SER A 47 -4.85 -6.53 -1.58
C SER A 47 -5.89 -6.84 -2.66
N LEU A 48 -6.50 -8.03 -2.61
CA LEU A 48 -7.56 -8.43 -3.54
C LEU A 48 -8.79 -7.52 -3.43
N THR A 49 -9.19 -7.19 -2.20
CA THR A 49 -10.31 -6.28 -1.93
C THR A 49 -10.05 -4.88 -2.47
N ALA A 50 -8.84 -4.35 -2.29
CA ALA A 50 -8.45 -3.05 -2.82
C ALA A 50 -8.41 -3.04 -4.35
N MET A 51 -7.88 -4.08 -4.99
CA MET A 51 -7.89 -4.22 -6.45
C MET A 51 -9.32 -4.30 -7.01
N ALA A 52 -10.18 -5.11 -6.40
CA ALA A 52 -11.59 -5.23 -6.79
C ALA A 52 -12.33 -3.90 -6.59
N TRP A 53 -12.20 -3.26 -5.43
CA TRP A 53 -12.80 -1.97 -5.15
C TRP A 53 -12.35 -0.90 -6.16
N ASN A 54 -11.05 -0.84 -6.45
CA ASN A 54 -10.50 0.10 -7.42
C ASN A 54 -11.13 -0.10 -8.81
N PHE A 55 -11.32 -1.35 -9.24
CA PHE A 55 -11.98 -1.63 -10.51
C PHE A 55 -13.43 -1.16 -10.52
N PHE A 56 -14.24 -1.58 -9.54
CA PHE A 56 -15.67 -1.25 -9.49
C PHE A 56 -15.92 0.25 -9.29
N TYR A 57 -15.18 0.89 -8.40
CA TYR A 57 -15.29 2.32 -8.13
C TYR A 57 -14.95 3.14 -9.35
N ASN A 58 -13.86 2.81 -10.06
CA ASN A 58 -13.49 3.53 -11.28
C ASN A 58 -14.56 3.41 -12.37
N ILE A 59 -15.15 2.22 -12.57
CA ILE A 59 -16.23 2.03 -13.54
C ILE A 59 -17.46 2.86 -13.15
N GLY A 60 -17.89 2.77 -11.89
CA GLY A 60 -19.05 3.52 -11.40
C GLY A 60 -18.84 5.03 -11.46
N PHE A 61 -17.64 5.51 -11.18
CA PHE A 61 -17.34 6.94 -11.26
C PHE A 61 -17.26 7.42 -12.71
N ASP A 62 -16.64 6.63 -13.60
CA ASP A 62 -16.52 6.98 -15.01
C ASP A 62 -17.85 6.95 -15.75
N SER A 63 -18.81 6.11 -15.34
CA SER A 63 -20.16 6.10 -15.91
C SER A 63 -20.96 7.38 -15.57
N ILE A 64 -20.73 7.97 -14.40
CA ILE A 64 -21.41 9.19 -13.95
C ILE A 64 -20.73 10.46 -14.51
N PHE A 65 -19.40 10.53 -14.45
CA PHE A 65 -18.63 11.75 -14.77
C PHE A 65 -17.89 11.68 -16.11
N GLY A 66 -18.15 10.65 -16.91
CA GLY A 66 -17.62 10.45 -18.25
C GLY A 66 -16.18 9.93 -18.30
N HIS A 67 -15.86 9.26 -19.42
CA HIS A 67 -14.59 8.55 -19.63
C HIS A 67 -13.40 9.47 -19.97
N GLN A 68 -13.64 10.74 -20.35
CA GLN A 68 -12.57 11.70 -20.65
C GLN A 68 -11.95 12.29 -19.37
N ARG A 69 -11.20 11.47 -18.64
CA ARG A 69 -10.62 11.82 -17.32
C ARG A 69 -9.76 13.09 -17.31
N ILE A 70 -9.09 13.42 -18.42
CA ILE A 70 -8.26 14.64 -18.54
C ILE A 70 -9.08 15.93 -18.38
N LYS A 71 -10.34 15.95 -18.86
CA LYS A 71 -11.18 17.15 -18.82
C LYS A 71 -11.84 17.40 -17.46
N ARG A 72 -11.64 16.51 -16.47
CA ARG A 72 -12.22 16.65 -15.12
C ARG A 72 -11.60 17.83 -14.40
N SER A 73 -12.47 18.70 -13.87
CA SER A 73 -12.07 19.80 -13.00
C SER A 73 -11.39 19.28 -11.72
N LEU A 74 -10.66 20.16 -11.04
CA LEU A 74 -10.04 19.83 -9.75
C LEU A 74 -11.06 19.36 -8.71
N SER A 75 -12.25 19.98 -8.68
CA SER A 75 -13.33 19.60 -7.76
C SER A 75 -13.79 18.15 -7.95
N ILE A 76 -13.97 17.70 -9.20
CA ILE A 76 -14.36 16.31 -9.50
C ILE A 76 -13.26 15.34 -9.06
N ARG A 77 -11.98 15.72 -9.23
CA ARG A 77 -10.84 14.89 -8.80
C ARG A 77 -10.78 14.76 -7.28
N VAL A 78 -10.99 15.84 -6.54
CA VAL A 78 -11.05 15.81 -5.08
C VAL A 78 -12.20 14.92 -4.61
N PHE A 79 -13.40 15.10 -5.18
CA PHE A 79 -14.55 14.27 -4.85
C PHE A 79 -14.31 12.79 -5.17
N HIS A 80 -13.70 12.50 -6.32
CA HIS A 80 -13.29 11.15 -6.70
C HIS A 80 -12.36 10.52 -5.66
N SER A 81 -11.28 11.21 -5.28
CA SER A 81 -10.29 10.69 -4.32
C SER A 81 -10.89 10.47 -2.94
N ILE A 82 -11.70 11.42 -2.44
CA ILE A 82 -12.36 11.28 -1.13
C ILE A 82 -13.35 10.10 -1.15
N GLY A 83 -14.18 10.00 -2.19
CA GLY A 83 -15.13 8.88 -2.33
C GLY A 83 -14.43 7.53 -2.48
N PHE A 84 -13.29 7.50 -3.17
CA PHE A 84 -12.49 6.29 -3.34
C PHE A 84 -12.02 5.80 -1.97
N GLU A 85 -11.39 6.68 -1.20
CA GLU A 85 -10.80 6.28 0.09
C GLU A 85 -11.85 5.96 1.14
N LEU A 86 -12.92 6.74 1.22
CA LEU A 86 -14.04 6.41 2.12
C LEU A 86 -14.67 5.06 1.75
N GLY A 87 -14.88 4.81 0.47
CA GLY A 87 -15.42 3.53 0.01
C GLY A 87 -14.46 2.36 0.24
N LEU A 88 -13.16 2.57 0.07
CA LEU A 88 -12.15 1.56 0.33
C LEU A 88 -12.10 1.21 1.83
N LEU A 89 -12.23 2.20 2.71
CA LEU A 89 -12.37 1.96 4.16
C LEU A 89 -13.62 1.14 4.46
N LEU A 90 -14.76 1.45 3.84
CA LEU A 90 -15.99 0.67 4.01
C LEU A 90 -15.87 -0.77 3.49
N ALA A 91 -15.01 -1.03 2.50
CA ALA A 91 -14.75 -2.38 2.01
C ALA A 91 -13.74 -3.15 2.87
N THR A 92 -12.70 -2.48 3.36
CA THR A 92 -11.56 -3.11 4.04
C THR A 92 -11.76 -3.26 5.55
N VAL A 93 -12.42 -2.32 6.22
CA VAL A 93 -12.64 -2.38 7.67
C VAL A 93 -13.50 -3.58 8.07
N PRO A 94 -14.64 -3.88 7.40
CA PRO A 94 -15.42 -5.08 7.73
C PRO A 94 -14.64 -6.38 7.52
N LEU A 95 -13.76 -6.43 6.51
CA LEU A 95 -12.89 -7.58 6.28
C LEU A 95 -11.91 -7.78 7.45
N ILE A 96 -11.26 -6.71 7.90
CA ILE A 96 -10.36 -6.75 9.07
C ILE A 96 -11.13 -7.17 10.32
N MET A 97 -12.30 -6.59 10.56
CA MET A 97 -13.17 -6.95 11.68
C MET A 97 -13.52 -8.43 11.66
N TRP A 98 -13.88 -8.96 10.50
CA TRP A 98 -14.26 -10.36 10.34
C TRP A 98 -13.08 -11.31 10.56
N MET A 99 -11.93 -11.07 9.90
CA MET A 99 -10.78 -11.97 9.97
C MET A 99 -10.07 -11.95 11.33
N LEU A 100 -10.05 -10.79 12.01
CA LEU A 100 -9.38 -10.63 13.31
C LEU A 100 -10.35 -10.62 14.49
N SER A 101 -11.66 -10.82 14.25
CA SER A 101 -12.71 -10.73 15.27
C SER A 101 -12.67 -9.42 16.07
N LEU A 102 -12.37 -8.31 15.39
CA LEU A 102 -12.25 -6.98 15.98
C LEU A 102 -13.58 -6.20 15.88
N THR A 103 -13.80 -5.30 16.83
CA THR A 103 -14.83 -4.26 16.68
C THR A 103 -14.32 -3.13 15.77
N VAL A 104 -15.20 -2.19 15.41
CA VAL A 104 -14.90 -1.13 14.42
C VAL A 104 -13.66 -0.31 14.79
N LEU A 105 -13.55 0.14 16.05
CA LEU A 105 -12.47 1.04 16.47
C LEU A 105 -11.09 0.36 16.42
N PRO A 106 -10.87 -0.84 17.00
CA PRO A 106 -9.61 -1.57 16.84
C PRO A 106 -9.26 -1.86 15.38
N ALA A 107 -10.23 -2.19 14.53
CA ALA A 107 -9.98 -2.42 13.10
C ALA A 107 -9.52 -1.14 12.38
N LEU A 108 -10.11 0.01 12.70
CA LEU A 108 -9.67 1.31 12.18
C LEU A 108 -8.27 1.68 12.67
N ILE A 109 -7.97 1.43 13.95
CA ILE A 109 -6.64 1.67 14.53
C ILE A 109 -5.61 0.77 13.84
N PHE A 110 -5.91 -0.51 13.65
CA PHE A 110 -5.05 -1.45 12.94
C PHE A 110 -4.78 -1.01 11.50
N ALA A 111 -5.83 -0.70 10.74
CA ALA A 111 -5.71 -0.21 9.37
C ALA A 111 -4.87 1.07 9.30
N SER A 112 -5.12 2.02 10.19
CA SER A 112 -4.38 3.28 10.28
C SER A 112 -2.92 3.04 10.66
N GLY A 113 -2.65 2.11 11.58
CA GLY A 113 -1.30 1.69 11.97
C GLY A 113 -0.50 1.14 10.80
N LEU A 114 -1.11 0.30 9.95
CA LEU A 114 -0.49 -0.18 8.72
C LEU A 114 -0.16 0.96 7.76
N VAL A 115 -1.08 1.90 7.54
CA VAL A 115 -0.85 3.07 6.67
C VAL A 115 0.34 3.90 7.18
N VAL A 116 0.36 4.21 8.47
CA VAL A 116 1.46 4.98 9.08
C VAL A 116 2.79 4.22 8.99
N PHE A 117 2.78 2.91 9.25
CA PHE A 117 3.95 2.06 9.10
C PHE A 117 4.50 2.13 7.67
N PHE A 118 3.69 1.85 6.66
CA PHE A 118 4.14 1.84 5.26
C PHE A 118 4.62 3.21 4.80
N LEU A 119 4.01 4.30 5.28
CA LEU A 119 4.46 5.66 4.98
C LEU A 119 5.87 5.92 5.52
N LEU A 120 6.09 5.66 6.81
CA LEU A 120 7.40 5.87 7.44
C LEU A 120 8.45 4.92 6.86
N TYR A 121 8.09 3.65 6.72
CA TYR A 121 8.93 2.62 6.13
C TYR A 121 9.37 3.01 4.72
N ALA A 122 8.46 3.48 3.87
CA ALA A 122 8.80 3.86 2.51
C ALA A 122 9.79 5.01 2.43
N ILE A 123 9.64 6.02 3.29
CA ILE A 123 10.59 7.14 3.37
C ILE A 123 11.97 6.63 3.77
N ILE A 124 12.05 5.83 4.85
CA ILE A 124 13.31 5.32 5.39
C ILE A 124 14.00 4.40 4.38
N PHE A 125 13.25 3.44 3.81
CA PHE A 125 13.79 2.48 2.86
C PHE A 125 14.29 3.16 1.60
N ASN A 126 13.48 4.02 0.96
CA ASN A 126 13.87 4.66 -0.29
C ASN A 126 15.09 5.55 -0.08
N TYR A 127 15.12 6.34 0.99
CA TYR A 127 16.27 7.16 1.35
C TYR A 127 17.54 6.32 1.57
N GLY A 128 17.43 5.23 2.34
CA GLY A 128 18.55 4.31 2.58
C GLY A 128 19.04 3.64 1.30
N TYR A 129 18.12 3.17 0.46
CA TYR A 129 18.44 2.53 -0.81
C TYR A 129 19.19 3.49 -1.74
N ASP A 130 18.70 4.72 -1.89
CA ASP A 130 19.31 5.73 -2.76
C ASP A 130 20.74 6.05 -2.32
N HIS A 131 20.99 6.18 -1.01
CA HIS A 131 22.33 6.38 -0.47
C HIS A 131 23.25 5.19 -0.72
N ILE A 132 22.78 3.96 -0.49
CA ILE A 132 23.57 2.75 -0.73
C ILE A 132 23.91 2.62 -2.21
N ARG A 133 22.91 2.83 -3.09
CA ARG A 133 23.07 2.81 -4.54
C ARG A 133 24.12 3.81 -5.02
N PHE A 134 24.06 5.05 -4.53
CA PHE A 134 25.04 6.09 -4.88
C PHE A 134 26.47 5.64 -4.58
N HIS A 135 26.71 5.06 -3.40
CA HIS A 135 28.04 4.62 -2.99
C HIS A 135 28.54 3.37 -3.72
N LEU A 136 27.65 2.41 -4.04
CA LEU A 136 28.04 1.14 -4.65
C LEU A 136 28.13 1.18 -6.18
N VAL A 137 27.24 1.94 -6.83
CA VAL A 137 27.08 1.93 -8.28
C VAL A 137 27.67 3.18 -8.91
N GLU A 138 27.33 4.37 -8.40
CA GLU A 138 27.76 5.62 -9.03
C GLU A 138 29.22 5.97 -8.69
N LYS A 139 29.68 5.69 -7.47
CA LYS A 139 31.08 5.92 -7.08
C LYS A 139 32.08 5.01 -7.83
N LYS A 140 31.66 3.80 -8.23
CA LYS A 140 32.46 2.87 -9.06
C LYS A 140 32.50 3.24 -10.54
N ALA A 141 31.59 4.10 -11.02
CA ALA A 141 31.57 4.54 -12.41
C ALA A 141 32.39 5.82 -12.64
N LEU A 142 32.86 6.47 -11.57
CA LEU A 142 33.67 7.70 -11.58
C LEU A 142 35.17 7.43 -11.33
N HIS A 143 35.55 6.17 -11.12
CA HIS A 143 36.94 5.69 -11.01
C HIS A 143 37.17 4.60 -12.06
#